data_AF-A0AAE9Y9I0-F1
#
_entry.id   AF-A0AAE9Y9I0-F1
#
_cell.length_a   1.000
_cell.length_b   1.000
_cell.length_c   1.000
_cell.angle_alpha   90.00
_cell.angle_beta   90.00
_cell.angle_gamma   90.00
#
_symmetry.space_group_name_H-M   'P 1'
#
loop_
_entity.id
_entity.type
_entity.pdbx_description
1 polymer ?
#
loop_
_entity_poly.entity_id
_entity_poly.type
_entity_poly.pdbx_seq_one_letter_code
_entity_poly.pdbx_strand_id
1 'polypeptide(L)'
;MLCPELIGRGSEVDRLRARVAGLATRQGGVVVLSGDGGAGKSRLVREVVLGVDGLVLSGRAVPGVSPVPFRPLTELFLGAFRGRPMPTDPSLVGFDGQLARLMPGWGAGTPVDDRPTGREASP
;
A
#
# COMPACT_ATOMS: atom_id res chain seq x y z
N MET A 1 -21.97 13.52 -9.99
CA MET A 1 -22.88 12.77 -9.10
C MET A 1 -22.54 11.29 -9.21
N LEU A 2 -22.46 10.57 -8.10
CA LEU A 2 -22.29 9.10 -8.09
C LEU A 2 -23.59 8.50 -7.54
N CYS A 3 -24.11 7.43 -8.19
CA CYS A 3 -25.25 6.69 -7.67
C CYS A 3 -24.98 6.24 -6.21
N PRO A 4 -25.90 6.47 -5.27
CA PRO A 4 -25.68 6.14 -3.86
C PRO A 4 -25.69 4.63 -3.61
N GLU A 5 -26.35 3.82 -4.44
CA GLU A 5 -26.42 2.36 -4.27
C GLU A 5 -25.56 1.59 -5.27
N LEU A 6 -24.93 0.52 -4.79
CA LEU A 6 -24.13 -0.40 -5.58
C LEU A 6 -25.03 -1.54 -6.13
N ILE A 7 -25.62 -1.34 -7.31
CA ILE A 7 -26.57 -2.30 -7.89
C ILE A 7 -25.81 -3.46 -8.57
N GLY A 8 -26.24 -4.71 -8.30
CA GLY A 8 -25.80 -5.90 -9.04
C GLY A 8 -24.36 -6.35 -8.79
N ARG A 9 -23.74 -5.92 -7.68
CA ARG A 9 -22.32 -6.19 -7.34
C ARG A 9 -22.12 -6.95 -6.04
N GLY A 10 -23.17 -7.57 -5.50
CA GLY A 10 -23.13 -8.29 -4.23
C GLY A 10 -22.04 -9.37 -4.19
N SER A 11 -21.92 -10.16 -5.27
CA SER A 11 -20.93 -11.24 -5.34
C SER A 11 -19.48 -10.75 -5.25
N GLU A 12 -19.16 -9.60 -5.86
CA GLU A 12 -17.84 -9.01 -5.81
C GLU A 12 -17.56 -8.39 -4.44
N VAL A 13 -18.56 -7.75 -3.82
CA VAL A 13 -18.47 -7.25 -2.45
C VAL A 13 -18.17 -8.40 -1.48
N ASP A 14 -18.90 -9.51 -1.57
CA ASP A 14 -18.74 -10.66 -0.68
C ASP A 14 -17.35 -11.29 -0.82
N ARG A 15 -16.86 -11.45 -2.06
CA ARG A 15 -15.50 -11.94 -2.32
C ARG A 15 -14.44 -11.04 -1.71
N LEU A 16 -14.58 -9.72 -1.85
CA LEU A 16 -13.62 -8.77 -1.29
C LEU A 16 -13.70 -8.72 0.24
N ARG A 17 -14.90 -8.79 0.83
CA ARG A 17 -15.09 -8.87 2.29
C ARG A 17 -14.48 -10.15 2.87
N ALA A 18 -14.61 -11.29 2.19
CA ALA A 18 -13.96 -12.53 2.61
C ALA A 18 -12.42 -12.40 2.62
N ARG A 19 -11.84 -11.68 1.64
CA ARG A 19 -10.40 -11.38 1.64
C ARG A 19 -9.99 -10.49 2.82
N VAL A 20 -10.78 -9.48 3.15
CA VAL A 20 -10.56 -8.63 4.33
C VAL A 20 -10.63 -9.45 5.62
N ALA A 21 -11.65 -10.31 5.76
CA ALA A 21 -11.82 -11.14 6.95
C ALA A 21 -10.61 -12.08 7.19
N GLY A 22 -9.98 -12.57 6.12
CA GLY A 22 -8.76 -13.39 6.21
C GLY A 22 -7.57 -12.68 6.90
N LEU A 23 -7.52 -11.34 6.88
CA LEU A 23 -6.45 -10.56 7.52
C LEU A 23 -6.36 -10.81 9.03
N ALA A 24 -7.49 -11.06 9.70
CA ALA A 24 -7.52 -11.39 11.13
C ALA A 24 -6.73 -12.67 11.45
N THR A 25 -6.62 -13.58 10.48
CA THR A 25 -5.85 -14.83 10.57
C THR A 25 -4.47 -14.75 9.90
N ARG A 26 -3.96 -13.53 9.69
CA ARG A 26 -2.70 -13.22 8.97
C ARG A 26 -2.66 -13.71 7.52
N GLN A 27 -3.81 -13.95 6.90
CA GLN A 27 -3.89 -14.31 5.48
C GLN A 27 -4.02 -13.03 4.63
N GLY A 28 -2.88 -12.39 4.39
CA GLY A 28 -2.77 -11.25 3.48
C GLY A 28 -2.79 -11.64 2.00
N GLY A 29 -2.91 -10.66 1.11
CA GLY A 29 -2.83 -10.89 -0.32
C GLY A 29 -3.05 -9.63 -1.15
N VAL A 30 -2.91 -9.79 -2.47
CA VAL A 30 -3.16 -8.73 -3.45
C VAL A 30 -4.39 -9.09 -4.26
N VAL A 31 -5.32 -8.14 -4.38
CA VAL A 31 -6.47 -8.25 -5.28
C VAL A 31 -6.38 -7.15 -6.33
N VAL A 32 -6.42 -7.55 -7.60
CA VAL A 32 -6.44 -6.63 -8.75
C VAL A 32 -7.86 -6.55 -9.28
N LEU A 33 -8.43 -5.35 -9.27
CA LEU A 33 -9.73 -5.09 -9.90
C LEU A 33 -9.50 -4.64 -11.34
N SER A 34 -9.84 -5.50 -12.29
CA SER A 34 -9.81 -5.20 -13.72
C SER A 34 -11.22 -4.92 -14.26
N GLY A 35 -11.32 -4.20 -15.36
CA GLY A 35 -12.56 -3.86 -16.04
C GLY A 35 -12.51 -2.49 -16.71
N ASP A 36 -13.54 -2.16 -17.47
CA ASP A 36 -13.56 -0.96 -18.30
C ASP A 36 -13.54 0.36 -17.50
N GLY A 37 -13.14 1.44 -18.16
CA GLY A 37 -13.27 2.80 -17.65
C GLY A 37 -14.71 3.06 -17.23
N GLY A 38 -14.92 3.60 -16.03
CA GLY A 38 -16.28 3.87 -15.53
C GLY A 38 -17.05 2.66 -14.97
N ALA A 39 -16.54 1.43 -15.04
CA ALA A 39 -17.22 0.23 -14.54
C ALA A 39 -17.49 0.18 -13.00
N GLY A 40 -17.17 1.26 -12.26
CA GLY A 40 -17.45 1.35 -10.83
C GLY A 40 -16.41 0.73 -9.90
N LYS A 41 -15.23 0.33 -10.38
CA LYS A 41 -14.16 -0.30 -9.57
C LYS A 41 -13.83 0.47 -8.27
N SER A 42 -13.64 1.79 -8.37
CA SER A 42 -13.37 2.63 -7.19
C SER A 42 -14.56 2.73 -6.24
N ARG A 43 -15.79 2.64 -6.75
CA ARG A 43 -17.00 2.61 -5.92
C ARG A 43 -17.11 1.28 -5.18
N LEU A 44 -16.82 0.16 -5.85
CA LEU A 44 -16.76 -1.17 -5.24
C LEU A 44 -15.73 -1.23 -4.10
N VAL A 45 -14.51 -0.72 -4.30
CA VAL A 45 -13.51 -0.66 -3.21
C VAL A 45 -13.99 0.19 -2.05
N ARG A 46 -14.57 1.37 -2.31
CA ARG A 46 -15.14 2.24 -1.28
C ARG A 46 -16.22 1.54 -0.46
N GLU A 47 -17.10 0.78 -1.11
CA GLU A 47 -18.16 0.03 -0.44
C GLU A 47 -17.59 -1.04 0.51
N VAL A 48 -16.56 -1.76 0.08
CA VAL A 48 -15.93 -2.80 0.91
C VAL A 48 -15.21 -2.18 2.11
N VAL A 49 -14.46 -1.10 1.91
CA VAL A 49 -13.65 -0.51 2.99
C VAL A 49 -14.47 0.20 4.06
N LEU A 50 -15.71 0.63 3.77
CA LEU A 50 -16.61 1.23 4.76
C LEU A 50 -16.94 0.29 5.92
N GLY A 51 -16.90 -1.03 5.69
CA GLY A 51 -17.17 -2.05 6.71
C GLY A 51 -15.91 -2.67 7.34
N VAL A 52 -14.72 -2.14 7.06
CA VAL A 52 -13.46 -2.66 7.60
C VAL A 52 -13.26 -2.13 9.01
N ASP A 53 -13.22 -3.02 10.00
CA ASP A 53 -12.77 -2.71 11.35
C ASP A 53 -11.23 -2.83 11.42
N GLY A 54 -10.54 -1.78 10.99
CA GLY A 54 -9.08 -1.77 10.90
C GLY A 54 -8.50 -0.55 10.19
N LEU A 55 -7.18 -0.54 10.02
CA LEU A 55 -6.48 0.54 9.32
C LEU A 55 -6.60 0.36 7.80
N VAL A 56 -7.33 1.27 7.16
CA VAL A 56 -7.41 1.36 5.69
C VAL A 56 -6.44 2.43 5.20
N LEU A 57 -5.49 2.03 4.36
CA LEU A 57 -4.52 2.93 3.74
C LEU A 57 -4.79 3.04 2.24
N SER A 58 -4.70 4.24 1.69
CA SER A 58 -4.91 4.48 0.26
C SER A 58 -3.81 5.35 -0.33
N GLY A 59 -3.33 5.00 -1.52
CA GLY A 59 -2.40 5.79 -2.32
C GLY A 59 -2.77 5.76 -3.79
N ARG A 60 -2.22 6.67 -4.59
CA ARG A 60 -2.59 6.82 -6.00
C ARG A 60 -1.42 6.47 -6.93
N ALA A 61 -1.68 5.54 -7.86
CA ALA A 61 -0.76 5.15 -8.93
C ALA A 61 -1.06 5.92 -10.23
N VAL A 62 -0.98 7.25 -10.16
CA VAL A 62 -1.17 8.10 -11.34
C VAL A 62 0.18 8.24 -12.07
N PRO A 63 0.25 7.92 -13.39
CA PRO A 63 1.43 8.19 -14.19
C PRO A 63 1.82 9.68 -14.10
N GLY A 64 3.08 9.95 -13.76
CA GLY A 64 3.64 11.30 -13.72
C GLY A 64 4.68 11.51 -14.82
N VAL A 65 5.12 12.76 -15.00
CA VAL A 65 6.18 13.12 -15.96
C VAL A 65 7.51 12.42 -15.64
N SER A 66 7.78 12.19 -14.35
CA SER A 66 8.90 11.37 -13.88
C SER A 66 8.37 10.25 -12.98
N PRO A 67 8.73 8.99 -13.23
CA PRO A 67 8.32 7.88 -12.38
C PRO A 67 9.03 7.95 -11.03
N VAL A 68 8.24 8.06 -9.96
CA VAL A 68 8.74 7.97 -8.59
C VAL A 68 8.53 6.53 -8.10
N PRO A 69 9.61 5.78 -7.79
CA PRO A 69 9.49 4.41 -7.29
C PRO A 69 8.57 4.33 -6.08
N PHE A 70 7.69 3.33 -6.08
CA PHE A 70 6.77 3.05 -4.97
C PHE A 70 5.90 4.24 -4.53
N ARG A 71 5.68 5.26 -5.39
CA ARG A 71 4.88 6.45 -5.05
C ARG A 71 3.53 6.14 -4.39
N PRO A 72 2.73 5.16 -4.84
CA PRO A 72 1.47 4.83 -4.18
C PRO A 72 1.68 4.34 -2.74
N LEU A 73 2.76 3.61 -2.49
CA LEU A 73 3.13 3.15 -1.14
C LEU A 73 3.67 4.32 -0.31
N THR A 74 4.53 5.17 -0.85
CA THR A 74 4.97 6.38 -0.12
C THR A 74 3.78 7.27 0.26
N GLU A 75 2.82 7.49 -0.65
CA GLU A 75 1.60 8.26 -0.36
C GLU A 75 0.76 7.61 0.75
N LEU A 76 0.56 6.28 0.72
CA LEU A 76 -0.25 5.60 1.74
C LEU A 76 0.41 5.67 3.12
N PHE A 77 1.73 5.52 3.20
CA PHE A 77 2.45 5.59 4.47
C PHE A 77 2.49 7.02 5.01
N LEU A 78 2.78 8.01 4.15
CA LEU A 78 2.74 9.41 4.54
C LEU A 78 1.35 9.83 5.04
N GLY A 79 0.28 9.32 4.44
CA GLY A 79 -1.09 9.60 4.90
C GLY A 79 -1.37 9.15 6.33
N ALA A 80 -0.82 8.01 6.76
CA ALA A 80 -1.13 7.42 8.06
C ALA A 80 -0.08 7.61 9.15
N PHE A 81 1.17 7.86 8.78
CA PHE A 81 2.31 7.86 9.70
C PHE A 81 3.09 9.17 9.74
N ARG A 82 2.60 10.24 9.11
CA ARG A 82 3.26 11.55 9.17
C ARG A 82 3.47 11.99 10.62
N GLY A 83 4.72 12.25 10.99
CA GLY A 83 5.09 12.68 12.35
C GLY A 83 4.98 11.58 13.42
N ARG A 84 4.77 10.32 13.04
CA ARG A 84 4.73 9.18 13.96
C ARG A 84 6.04 8.41 13.90
N PRO A 85 6.56 7.91 15.04
CA PRO A 85 7.75 7.08 15.06
C PRO A 85 7.53 5.76 14.31
N MET A 86 8.62 5.11 13.94
CA MET A 86 8.57 3.79 13.31
C MET A 86 7.92 2.78 14.28
N PRO A 87 7.04 1.88 13.81
CA PRO A 87 6.49 0.82 14.65
C PRO A 87 7.59 -0.09 15.20
N THR A 88 7.50 -0.46 16.48
CA THR A 88 8.50 -1.28 17.19
C THR A 88 8.17 -2.78 17.17
N ASP A 89 7.39 -3.25 16.18
CA ASP A 89 7.01 -4.65 16.09
C ASP A 89 8.25 -5.53 15.80
N PRO A 90 8.50 -6.62 16.56
CA PRO A 90 9.67 -7.48 16.36
C PRO A 90 9.79 -8.07 14.95
N SER A 91 8.69 -8.24 14.23
CA SER A 91 8.70 -8.73 12.85
C SER A 91 9.30 -7.74 11.85
N LEU A 92 9.52 -6.48 12.25
CA LEU A 92 10.09 -5.42 11.42
C LEU A 92 11.60 -5.25 11.62
N VAL A 93 12.21 -5.97 12.57
CA VAL A 93 13.66 -5.90 12.83
C VAL A 93 14.44 -6.25 11.55
N GLY A 94 15.34 -5.37 11.11
CA GLY A 94 16.15 -5.56 9.90
C GLY A 94 15.50 -5.01 8.61
N PHE A 95 14.31 -4.41 8.71
CA PHE A 95 13.65 -3.72 7.61
C PHE A 95 13.77 -2.18 7.67
N ASP A 96 14.52 -1.65 8.63
CA ASP A 96 14.61 -0.22 8.92
C ASP A 96 15.03 0.61 7.69
N GLY A 97 16.05 0.16 6.96
CA GLY A 97 16.52 0.85 5.75
C GLY A 97 15.50 0.84 4.61
N GLN A 98 14.79 -0.28 4.42
CA GLN A 98 13.76 -0.45 3.41
C GLN A 98 12.53 0.40 3.74
N LEU A 99 12.13 0.45 5.01
CA LEU A 99 11.02 1.26 5.49
C LEU A 99 11.36 2.76 5.49
N ALA A 100 12.61 3.14 5.75
CA ALA A 100 13.09 4.51 5.61
C ALA A 100 13.01 5.04 4.16
N ARG A 101 13.14 4.18 3.15
CA ARG A 101 12.92 4.55 1.74
C ARG A 101 11.46 4.93 1.44
N LEU A 102 10.51 4.32 2.14
CA LEU A 102 9.08 4.64 2.01
C LEU A 102 8.68 5.82 2.89
N MET A 103 9.32 5.98 4.05
CA MET A 103 9.07 7.01 5.04
C MET A 103 10.40 7.62 5.53
N PRO A 104 10.87 8.72 4.91
CA PRO A 104 12.16 9.32 5.24
C PRO A 104 12.33 9.66 6.73
N GLY A 105 11.24 9.98 7.43
CA GLY A 105 11.25 10.28 8.87
C GLY A 105 11.53 9.09 9.80
N TRP A 106 11.60 7.85 9.29
CA TRP A 106 11.98 6.66 10.05
C TRP A 106 13.47 6.34 9.97
N GLY A 107 14.19 6.95 9.04
CA GLY A 107 15.64 6.83 8.90
C GLY A 107 16.38 7.71 9.92
N ALA A 108 16.27 7.40 11.20
CA ALA A 108 17.16 7.94 12.23
C ALA A 108 17.94 6.77 12.86
N GLY A 109 18.90 6.24 12.10
CA GLY A 109 19.82 5.20 12.59
C GLY A 109 20.33 4.31 11.45
N THR A 110 21.61 4.45 11.13
CA THR A 110 22.40 3.70 10.13
C THR A 110 22.31 4.22 8.69
N PRO A 111 23.42 4.77 8.12
CA PRO A 111 23.52 5.04 6.69
C PRO A 111 23.37 3.73 5.92
N VAL A 112 22.45 3.70 4.95
CA VAL A 112 22.43 2.65 3.93
C VAL A 112 23.66 2.88 3.04
N ASP A 113 24.60 1.94 3.08
CA ASP A 113 25.76 1.91 2.18
C ASP A 113 25.27 1.60 0.76
N ASP A 114 24.99 2.65 -0.02
CA ASP A 114 24.58 2.57 -1.43
C ASP A 114 25.81 2.41 -2.38
N ARG A 115 26.93 1.87 -1.89
CA ARG A 115 28.07 1.57 -2.77
C ARG A 115 27.66 0.51 -3.79
N PRO A 116 27.78 0.79 -5.10
CA PRO A 116 27.56 -0.24 -6.12
C PRO A 116 28.58 -1.35 -5.91
N THR A 117 28.10 -2.57 -5.61
CA THR A 117 28.90 -3.79 -5.64
C THR A 117 29.20 -4.13 -7.11
N GLY A 118 30.11 -3.35 -7.70
CA GLY A 118 30.63 -3.52 -9.05
C GLY A 118 32.14 -3.57 -8.98
N ARG A 119 32.67 -4.79 -8.90
CA ARG A 119 34.09 -5.12 -8.98
C ARG A 119 34.65 -4.65 -10.33
N GLU A 120 35.49 -3.61 -10.32
CA GLU A 120 36.42 -3.35 -11.41
C GLU A 120 37.50 -4.42 -11.38
N ALA A 121 37.47 -5.31 -12.37
CA ALA A 121 38.62 -6.13 -12.71
C ALA A 121 39.46 -5.33 -13.73
N SER A 122 40.55 -4.72 -13.26
CA SER A 122 41.72 -4.39 -14.10
C SER A 122 42.45 -5.70 -14.44
N PRO A 123 43.22 -5.74 -15.53
CA PRO A 123 44.49 -5.02 -15.61
C PRO A 123 44.52 -3.93 -16.66
#